data_AF-A0A1X4IC26-F1
#
_entry.id   AF-A0A1X4IC26-F1
#
_cell.length_a   1.000
_cell.length_b   1.000
_cell.length_c   1.000
_cell.angle_alpha   90.00
_cell.angle_beta   90.00
_cell.angle_gamma   90.00
#
_symmetry.space_group_name_H-M   'P 1'
#
loop_
_entity.id
_entity.type
_entity.pdbx_description
1 polymer ?
#
loop_
_entity_poly.entity_id
_entity_poly.type
_entity_poly.pdbx_seq_one_letter_code
_entity_poly.pdbx_strand_id
1 'polypeptide(L)'
;MGEAARAKIPSDSSQLDHLVTAYDGDAGLRDRLRLGDDWPRRWSSTWQVGADEVCWPVRDMAHVPVMSSRPMRGFTWRAKQRHRPGLEAMASAGGKHGFESLKEASLLVALDFLRASEVLSQPFRLDFEHAGGRAWHIPDFLAVIGGGMWLLDVRPMELIKEEDALKFAAAREVAAACGWRYSVVAGWRPHVWSVLDHLSSRRRPARDLLGMREQLLTAISGQKGQAMTFSDLAEATSVPSVGRANIVRLLWHRELGVDLGSPLRHSSLIWAV
;
A
#
# COMPACT_ATOMS: atom_id res chain seq x y z
N MET A 1 -7.11 -0.06 -30.38
CA MET A 1 -6.32 -1.17 -29.80
C MET A 1 -4.81 -0.86 -29.87
N GLY A 2 -4.40 0.34 -29.45
CA GLY A 2 -3.03 0.83 -29.58
C GLY A 2 -2.29 0.77 -28.24
N GLU A 3 -1.01 0.38 -28.29
CA GLU A 3 0.11 0.52 -27.34
C GLU A 3 -0.06 0.48 -25.80
N ALA A 4 -1.18 0.90 -25.20
CA ALA A 4 -1.52 0.61 -23.80
C ALA A 4 -1.46 -0.91 -23.50
N ALA A 5 -1.65 -1.75 -24.52
CA ALA A 5 -1.47 -3.21 -24.46
C ALA A 5 -0.02 -3.68 -24.19
N ARG A 6 0.98 -2.79 -24.11
CA ARG A 6 2.39 -3.13 -23.83
C ARG A 6 2.89 -2.68 -22.45
N ALA A 7 2.10 -1.95 -21.66
CA ALA A 7 2.51 -1.54 -20.32
C ALA A 7 2.73 -2.76 -19.42
N LYS A 8 3.86 -2.83 -18.73
CA LYS A 8 4.16 -3.95 -17.81
C LYS A 8 3.30 -3.84 -16.55
N ILE A 9 3.10 -2.62 -16.06
CA ILE A 9 2.32 -2.30 -14.87
C ILE A 9 1.54 -1.00 -15.15
N PRO A 10 0.33 -1.08 -15.73
CA PRO A 10 -0.46 0.11 -16.02
C PRO A 10 -0.89 0.82 -14.73
N SER A 11 -0.53 2.11 -14.58
CA SER A 11 -0.78 2.86 -13.36
C SER A 11 -2.26 3.03 -13.03
N ASP A 12 -3.10 3.14 -14.06
CA ASP A 12 -4.55 3.38 -13.99
C ASP A 12 -5.38 2.18 -13.53
N SER A 13 -4.86 0.96 -13.70
CA SER A 13 -5.54 -0.31 -13.40
C SER A 13 -4.73 -1.24 -12.47
N SER A 14 -3.51 -0.85 -12.09
CA SER A 14 -2.69 -1.60 -11.12
C SER A 14 -3.36 -1.73 -9.74
N GLN A 15 -3.06 -2.85 -9.10
CA GLN A 15 -3.46 -3.24 -7.74
C GLN A 15 -2.19 -3.50 -6.93
N LEU A 16 -2.30 -3.66 -5.61
CA LEU A 16 -1.14 -3.76 -4.72
C LEU A 16 -0.17 -4.89 -5.10
N ASP A 17 -0.70 -6.06 -5.41
CA ASP A 17 0.03 -7.25 -5.88
C ASP A 17 0.80 -7.00 -7.18
N HIS A 18 0.31 -6.13 -8.06
CA HIS A 18 1.03 -5.71 -9.25
C HIS A 18 2.23 -4.81 -8.95
N LEU A 19 2.29 -4.14 -7.79
CA LEU A 19 3.32 -3.15 -7.43
C LEU A 19 4.46 -3.75 -6.61
N VAL A 20 4.14 -4.71 -5.75
CA VAL A 20 5.06 -5.24 -4.74
C VAL A 20 5.73 -6.53 -5.19
N THR A 21 6.90 -6.81 -4.61
CA THR A 21 7.41 -8.17 -4.53
C THR A 21 6.90 -8.77 -3.22
N ALA A 22 5.91 -9.65 -3.32
CA ALA A 22 5.35 -10.34 -2.14
C ALA A 22 6.28 -11.46 -1.66
N TYR A 23 6.25 -11.73 -0.36
CA TYR A 23 6.84 -12.95 0.20
C TYR A 23 5.78 -14.04 0.35
N ASP A 24 6.06 -15.20 -0.26
CA ASP A 24 5.21 -16.41 -0.22
C ASP A 24 5.96 -17.63 0.36
N GLY A 25 7.15 -17.42 0.93
CA GLY A 25 7.98 -18.51 1.49
C GLY A 25 7.50 -19.03 2.84
N ASP A 26 6.41 -18.50 3.38
CA ASP A 26 5.79 -18.91 4.64
C ASP A 26 4.87 -20.14 4.49
N ALA A 27 4.54 -20.55 3.27
CA ALA A 27 3.60 -21.65 3.01
C ALA A 27 3.96 -22.95 3.75
N GLY A 28 5.24 -23.33 3.76
CA GLY A 28 5.72 -24.54 4.45
C GLY A 28 5.75 -24.44 5.99
N LEU A 29 5.59 -23.24 6.55
CA LEU A 29 5.54 -23.02 7.99
C LEU A 29 4.13 -23.18 8.56
N ARG A 30 3.13 -23.24 7.69
CA ARG A 30 1.74 -23.49 8.06
C ARG A 30 1.58 -24.77 8.87
N ASP A 31 2.28 -25.84 8.51
CA ASP A 31 2.21 -27.14 9.19
C ASP A 31 2.77 -27.11 10.63
N ARG A 32 3.55 -26.07 10.95
CA ARG A 32 4.05 -25.84 12.31
C ARG A 32 3.05 -25.07 13.16
N LEU A 33 2.02 -24.47 12.58
CA LEU A 33 0.95 -23.80 13.32
C LEU A 33 -0.02 -24.84 13.89
N ARG A 34 -0.52 -24.62 15.10
CA ARG A 34 -1.53 -25.52 15.70
C ARG A 34 -2.92 -25.16 15.20
N LEU A 35 -3.24 -25.52 13.96
CA LEU A 35 -4.48 -25.18 13.25
C LEU A 35 -5.60 -26.25 13.34
N GLY A 36 -5.66 -27.05 14.41
CA GLY A 36 -6.81 -27.96 14.61
C GLY A 36 -8.14 -27.20 14.67
N ASP A 37 -9.27 -27.89 14.49
CA ASP A 37 -10.60 -27.30 14.22
C ASP A 37 -11.03 -26.12 15.11
N ASP A 38 -10.54 -26.07 16.35
CA ASP A 38 -10.88 -25.03 17.34
C ASP A 38 -9.81 -23.93 17.49
N TRP A 39 -8.83 -23.86 16.59
CA TRP A 39 -7.78 -22.84 16.65
C TRP A 39 -8.31 -21.40 16.70
N PRO A 40 -9.41 -21.01 16.02
CA PRO A 40 -9.92 -19.65 16.10
C PRO A 40 -10.44 -19.28 17.51
N ARG A 41 -10.71 -20.26 18.38
CA ARG A 41 -11.05 -20.02 19.80
C ARG A 41 -9.82 -19.90 20.69
N ARG A 42 -8.71 -20.54 20.33
CA ARG A 42 -7.47 -20.57 21.11
C ARG A 42 -6.55 -19.40 20.82
N TRP A 43 -6.57 -18.91 19.59
CA TRP A 43 -5.81 -17.73 19.20
C TRP A 43 -6.62 -16.47 19.49
N SER A 44 -5.92 -15.37 19.75
CA SER A 44 -6.57 -14.11 20.10
C SER A 44 -5.93 -12.92 19.40
N SER A 45 -6.75 -11.91 19.15
CA SER A 45 -6.35 -10.59 18.68
C SER A 45 -6.68 -9.55 19.74
N THR A 46 -5.68 -8.77 20.14
CA THR A 46 -5.82 -7.70 21.11
C THR A 46 -5.74 -6.35 20.40
N TRP A 47 -6.78 -5.53 20.58
CA TRP A 47 -6.98 -4.27 19.89
C TRP A 47 -7.06 -3.11 20.87
N GLN A 48 -6.59 -1.92 20.47
CA GLN A 48 -6.86 -0.67 21.18
C GLN A 48 -8.16 -0.07 20.65
N VAL A 49 -9.25 -0.13 21.44
CA VAL A 49 -10.56 0.44 21.08
C VAL A 49 -10.84 1.62 22.02
N GLY A 50 -10.79 2.85 21.48
CA GLY A 50 -10.90 4.05 22.30
C GLY A 50 -9.71 4.22 23.25
N ALA A 51 -9.93 4.00 24.54
CA ALA A 51 -8.91 4.03 25.60
C ALA A 51 -8.59 2.65 26.19
N ASP A 52 -9.33 1.62 25.78
CA ASP A 52 -9.27 0.29 26.36
C ASP A 52 -8.55 -0.69 25.42
N GLU A 53 -7.80 -1.60 26.03
CA GLU A 53 -7.22 -2.75 25.36
C GLU A 53 -8.20 -3.93 25.47
N VAL A 54 -8.73 -4.39 24.34
CA VAL A 54 -9.74 -5.45 24.30
C VAL A 54 -9.20 -6.66 23.54
N CYS A 55 -9.21 -7.81 24.21
CA CYS A 55 -8.79 -9.09 23.64
C CYS A 55 -10.00 -9.89 23.16
N TRP A 56 -9.95 -10.30 21.90
CA TRP A 56 -10.99 -11.10 21.24
C TRP A 56 -10.39 -12.42 20.74
N PRO A 57 -11.08 -13.55 20.87
CA PRO A 57 -10.68 -14.75 20.14
C PRO A 57 -10.83 -14.49 18.63
N VAL A 58 -9.98 -15.11 17.81
CA VAL A 58 -9.98 -14.91 16.35
C VAL A 58 -11.35 -15.24 15.73
N ARG A 59 -12.10 -16.20 16.28
CA ARG A 59 -13.47 -16.54 15.81
C ARG A 59 -14.45 -15.36 15.87
N ASP A 60 -14.22 -14.39 16.76
CA ASP A 60 -15.11 -13.27 17.00
C ASP A 60 -14.57 -11.98 16.35
N MET A 61 -13.49 -12.09 15.56
CA MET A 61 -12.78 -10.94 14.97
C MET A 61 -13.62 -10.16 13.93
N ALA A 62 -14.69 -10.77 13.41
CA ALA A 62 -15.69 -10.09 12.57
C ALA A 62 -16.49 -9.00 13.32
N HIS A 63 -16.51 -9.03 14.65
CA HIS A 63 -17.22 -8.05 15.49
C HIS A 63 -16.34 -6.91 15.99
N VAL A 64 -15.03 -6.97 15.73
CA VAL A 64 -14.11 -5.93 16.20
C VAL A 64 -14.42 -4.61 15.48
N PRO A 65 -14.55 -3.48 16.20
CA PRO A 65 -14.87 -2.21 15.60
C PRO A 65 -13.61 -1.55 15.02
N VAL A 66 -13.04 -2.15 13.95
CA VAL A 66 -11.77 -1.77 13.29
C VAL A 66 -11.64 -0.26 13.07
N MET A 67 -12.72 0.39 12.63
CA MET A 67 -12.76 1.82 12.28
C MET A 67 -12.61 2.75 13.51
N SER A 68 -12.90 2.25 14.69
CA SER A 68 -12.74 2.96 15.97
C SER A 68 -11.46 2.58 16.70
N SER A 69 -10.71 1.63 16.15
CA SER A 69 -9.46 1.16 16.73
C SER A 69 -8.32 2.14 16.48
N ARG A 70 -7.33 2.10 17.37
CA ARG A 70 -6.11 2.90 17.30
C ARG A 70 -4.90 1.99 17.18
N PRO A 71 -3.75 2.53 16.72
CA PRO A 71 -2.50 1.77 16.74
C PRO A 71 -2.19 1.21 18.12
N MET A 72 -1.70 -0.04 18.18
CA MET A 72 -1.34 -0.73 19.42
C MET A 72 -0.29 0.01 20.26
N ARG A 73 0.52 0.86 19.64
CA ARG A 73 1.52 1.69 20.31
C ARG A 73 1.68 3.04 19.62
N GLY A 74 2.10 4.03 20.40
CA GLY A 74 2.44 5.34 19.88
C GLY A 74 3.76 5.34 19.11
N PHE A 75 3.79 6.02 17.96
CA PHE A 75 4.99 6.22 17.16
C PHE A 75 5.80 7.37 17.75
N THR A 76 6.78 7.04 18.60
CA THR A 76 7.62 8.03 19.30
C THR A 76 9.06 7.96 18.82
N TRP A 77 9.71 9.12 18.75
CA TRP A 77 11.13 9.23 18.43
C TRP A 77 11.97 9.29 19.70
N ARG A 78 13.11 8.59 19.72
CA ARG A 78 14.13 8.69 20.76
C ARG A 78 15.52 8.92 20.16
N ALA A 79 16.34 9.70 20.85
CA ALA A 79 17.73 9.90 20.45
C ALA A 79 18.47 8.55 20.39
N LYS A 80 19.27 8.34 19.33
CA LYS A 80 20.04 7.11 19.01
C LYS A 80 19.21 5.89 18.57
N GLN A 81 17.93 6.06 18.29
CA GLN A 81 17.10 5.00 17.70
C GLN A 81 17.57 4.70 16.27
N ARG A 82 17.80 3.41 15.96
CA ARG A 82 18.26 2.97 14.63
C ARG A 82 17.16 3.06 13.57
N HIS A 83 15.91 2.85 13.97
CA HIS A 83 14.74 2.97 13.12
C HIS A 83 14.22 4.41 13.15
N ARG A 84 13.60 4.85 12.06
CA ARG A 84 13.14 6.24 11.86
C ARG A 84 11.61 6.27 11.91
N PRO A 85 11.01 6.26 13.11
CA PRO A 85 9.57 6.36 13.21
C PRO A 85 9.10 7.73 12.75
N GLY A 86 7.92 7.77 12.16
CA GLY A 86 7.35 8.99 11.63
C GLY A 86 5.86 8.87 11.35
N LEU A 87 5.33 9.93 10.77
CA LEU A 87 3.94 10.03 10.37
C LEU A 87 3.91 10.37 8.88
N GLU A 88 3.31 9.50 8.08
CA GLU A 88 3.07 9.74 6.66
C GLU A 88 1.65 10.24 6.45
N ALA A 89 1.48 11.29 5.63
CA ALA A 89 0.18 11.90 5.40
C ALA A 89 -0.44 11.32 4.13
N MET A 90 -1.62 10.72 4.25
CA MET A 90 -2.36 10.16 3.13
C MET A 90 -3.49 11.10 2.74
N ALA A 91 -3.61 11.39 1.45
CA ALA A 91 -4.71 12.20 0.93
C ALA A 91 -6.02 11.40 0.85
N SER A 92 -5.93 10.10 0.53
CA SER A 92 -7.06 9.19 0.32
C SER A 92 -7.75 8.76 1.61
N ALA A 93 -7.01 8.25 2.59
CA ALA A 93 -7.52 7.87 3.91
C ALA A 93 -7.63 9.07 4.88
N GLY A 94 -7.03 10.21 4.53
CA GLY A 94 -6.95 11.39 5.38
C GLY A 94 -6.03 11.20 6.59
N GLY A 95 -5.66 12.30 7.24
CA GLY A 95 -4.86 12.25 8.47
C GLY A 95 -3.41 11.81 8.26
N LYS A 96 -2.83 11.26 9.32
CA LYS A 96 -1.42 10.85 9.40
C LYS A 96 -1.33 9.44 9.98
N HIS A 97 -0.62 8.56 9.30
CA HIS A 97 -0.45 7.17 9.67
C HIS A 97 0.99 6.92 10.13
N GLY A 98 1.14 6.20 11.23
CA GLY A 98 2.44 5.92 11.80
C GLY A 98 3.19 4.82 11.06
N PHE A 99 4.51 4.97 11.02
CA PHE A 99 5.44 3.96 10.54
C PHE A 99 6.67 3.94 11.44
N GLU A 100 7.39 2.81 11.46
CA GLU A 100 8.65 2.62 12.18
C GLU A 100 9.86 2.50 11.25
N SER A 101 9.64 2.18 9.97
CA SER A 101 10.69 2.07 8.96
C SER A 101 10.39 2.86 7.69
N LEU A 102 11.44 3.18 6.92
CA LEU A 102 11.27 3.81 5.60
C LEU A 102 10.52 2.91 4.61
N LYS A 103 10.56 1.58 4.81
CA LYS A 103 9.85 0.62 3.96
C LYS A 103 8.34 0.68 4.22
N GLU A 104 7.95 0.80 5.48
CA GLU A 104 6.55 1.06 5.87
C GLU A 104 6.06 2.43 5.34
N ALA A 105 6.89 3.48 5.42
CA ALA A 105 6.56 4.77 4.81
C ALA A 105 6.33 4.65 3.29
N SER A 106 7.16 3.87 2.60
CA SER A 106 6.96 3.58 1.17
C SER A 106 5.63 2.86 0.89
N LEU A 107 5.24 1.92 1.75
CA LEU A 107 3.94 1.25 1.61
C LEU A 107 2.78 2.24 1.77
N LEU A 108 2.84 3.15 2.76
CA LEU A 108 1.81 4.18 2.95
C LEU A 108 1.65 5.07 1.70
N VAL A 109 2.75 5.46 1.05
CA VAL A 109 2.71 6.20 -0.23
C VAL A 109 2.02 5.38 -1.33
N ALA A 110 2.31 4.08 -1.45
CA ALA A 110 1.64 3.23 -2.43
C ALA A 110 0.16 3.00 -2.11
N LEU A 111 -0.21 2.86 -0.84
CA LEU A 111 -1.61 2.78 -0.41
C LEU A 111 -2.37 4.06 -0.77
N ASP A 112 -1.73 5.22 -0.62
CA ASP A 112 -2.32 6.50 -1.02
C ASP A 112 -2.53 6.59 -2.54
N PHE A 113 -1.54 6.14 -3.31
CA PHE A 113 -1.65 6.03 -4.77
C PHE A 113 -2.76 5.05 -5.21
N LEU A 114 -2.93 3.94 -4.49
CA LEU A 114 -4.02 2.98 -4.69
C LEU A 114 -5.36 3.44 -4.13
N ARG A 115 -5.43 4.67 -3.59
CA ARG A 115 -6.65 5.28 -3.03
C ARG A 115 -7.28 4.42 -1.92
N ALA A 116 -6.44 3.88 -1.02
CA ALA A 116 -6.94 3.20 0.16
C ALA A 116 -7.84 4.15 0.96
N SER A 117 -9.07 3.73 1.27
CA SER A 117 -10.05 4.60 1.94
C SER A 117 -9.82 4.68 3.45
N GLU A 118 -9.19 3.66 4.02
CA GLU A 118 -8.92 3.50 5.44
C GLU A 118 -7.54 2.86 5.60
N VAL A 119 -6.76 3.31 6.57
CA VAL A 119 -5.49 2.69 6.97
C VAL A 119 -5.29 2.78 8.48
N LEU A 120 -5.04 1.64 9.11
CA LEU A 120 -4.72 1.52 10.52
C LEU A 120 -3.31 0.92 10.68
N SER A 121 -2.37 1.72 11.18
CA SER A 121 -1.02 1.26 11.52
C SER A 121 -1.05 0.39 12.77
N GLN A 122 -0.34 -0.73 12.76
CA GLN A 122 -0.19 -1.64 13.90
C GLN A 122 -1.54 -1.96 14.56
N PRO A 123 -2.48 -2.57 13.80
CA PRO A 123 -3.90 -2.58 14.13
C PRO A 123 -4.22 -3.40 15.39
N PHE A 124 -3.52 -4.51 15.61
CA PHE A 124 -3.73 -5.40 16.74
C PHE A 124 -2.51 -6.26 17.01
N ARG A 125 -2.44 -6.81 18.22
CA ARG A 125 -1.52 -7.90 18.56
C ARG A 125 -2.23 -9.24 18.37
N LEU A 126 -1.64 -10.09 17.54
CA LEU A 126 -2.03 -11.48 17.37
C LEU A 126 -1.22 -12.37 18.33
N ASP A 127 -1.89 -13.15 19.18
CA ASP A 127 -1.29 -14.22 19.97
C ASP A 127 -1.72 -15.58 19.40
N PHE A 128 -0.75 -16.43 19.08
CA PHE A 128 -0.98 -17.68 18.35
C PHE A 128 -0.13 -18.85 18.88
N GLU A 129 -0.58 -20.07 18.56
CA GLU A 129 0.07 -21.31 18.99
C GLU A 129 0.71 -22.06 17.81
N HIS A 130 1.91 -22.59 18.03
CA HIS A 130 2.67 -23.37 17.06
C HIS A 130 3.29 -24.61 17.74
N ALA A 131 3.95 -25.47 16.96
CA ALA A 131 4.53 -26.73 17.45
C ALA A 131 5.50 -26.52 18.62
N GLY A 132 6.27 -25.43 18.58
CA GLY A 132 7.26 -25.05 19.58
C GLY A 132 6.75 -24.22 20.76
N GLY A 133 5.44 -23.93 20.84
CA GLY A 133 4.86 -23.16 21.94
C GLY A 133 3.90 -22.06 21.49
N ARG A 134 4.04 -20.88 22.09
CA ARG A 134 3.23 -19.69 21.80
C ARG A 134 4.11 -18.56 21.33
N ALA A 135 3.61 -17.78 20.38
CA ALA A 135 4.26 -16.58 19.89
C ALA A 135 3.22 -15.48 19.65
N TRP A 136 3.71 -14.28 19.38
CA TRP A 136 2.87 -13.14 19.07
C TRP A 136 3.44 -12.33 17.90
N HIS A 137 2.55 -11.58 17.25
CA HIS A 137 2.86 -10.72 16.11
C HIS A 137 1.99 -9.45 16.15
N ILE A 138 2.50 -8.34 15.63
CA ILE A 138 1.70 -7.13 15.38
C ILE A 138 1.86 -6.84 13.89
N PRO A 139 0.81 -7.03 13.07
CA PRO A 139 0.87 -6.67 11.66
C PRO A 139 1.18 -5.18 11.47
N ASP A 140 1.83 -4.80 10.37
CA ASP A 140 2.22 -3.39 10.18
C ASP A 140 1.03 -2.49 9.82
N PHE A 141 0.13 -2.96 8.94
CA PHE A 141 -1.04 -2.19 8.52
C PHE A 141 -2.27 -3.05 8.27
N LEU A 142 -3.45 -2.50 8.56
CA LEU A 142 -4.74 -2.95 8.03
C LEU A 142 -5.30 -1.82 7.15
N ALA A 143 -5.67 -2.13 5.91
CA ALA A 143 -6.12 -1.12 4.95
C ALA A 143 -7.35 -1.58 4.16
N VAL A 144 -8.19 -0.64 3.74
CA VAL A 144 -9.30 -0.90 2.81
C VAL A 144 -8.92 -0.40 1.43
N ILE A 145 -8.76 -1.32 0.47
CA ILE A 145 -8.32 -1.03 -0.90
C ILE A 145 -9.35 -1.64 -1.86
N GLY A 146 -9.93 -0.81 -2.73
CA GLY A 146 -10.94 -1.26 -3.70
C GLY A 146 -12.17 -1.93 -3.07
N GLY A 147 -12.52 -1.55 -1.84
CA GLY A 147 -13.64 -2.11 -1.08
C GLY A 147 -13.33 -3.41 -0.31
N GLY A 148 -12.11 -3.95 -0.41
CA GLY A 148 -11.67 -5.13 0.34
C GLY A 148 -10.66 -4.80 1.44
N MET A 149 -10.65 -5.59 2.52
CA MET A 149 -9.68 -5.43 3.61
C MET A 149 -8.38 -6.19 3.32
N TRP A 150 -7.26 -5.52 3.61
CA TRP A 150 -5.91 -6.00 3.43
C TRP A 150 -5.14 -5.90 4.74
N LEU A 151 -4.67 -7.05 5.24
CA LEU A 151 -3.69 -7.11 6.31
C LEU A 151 -2.29 -7.18 5.68
N LEU A 152 -1.38 -6.31 6.13
CA LEU A 152 -0.10 -6.09 5.47
C LEU A 152 1.02 -6.10 6.49
N ASP A 153 2.09 -6.80 6.13
CA ASP A 153 3.38 -6.76 6.81
C ASP A 153 4.45 -6.25 5.85
N VAL A 154 5.49 -5.59 6.35
CA VAL A 154 6.58 -5.02 5.57
C VAL A 154 7.91 -5.53 6.10
N ARG A 155 8.59 -6.36 5.29
CA ARG A 155 9.88 -6.91 5.69
C ARG A 155 10.75 -7.17 4.48
N PRO A 156 11.88 -6.45 4.29
CA PRO A 156 12.78 -6.70 3.18
C PRO A 156 13.18 -8.17 3.08
N MET A 157 13.17 -8.72 1.86
CA MET A 157 13.38 -10.16 1.59
C MET A 157 14.62 -10.72 2.30
N GLU A 158 15.72 -9.98 2.25
CA GLU A 158 17.01 -10.33 2.83
C GLU A 158 17.03 -10.33 4.37
N LEU A 159 16.03 -9.72 5.00
CA LEU A 159 15.88 -9.64 6.46
C LEU A 159 14.80 -10.57 7.00
N ILE A 160 14.12 -11.34 6.14
CA ILE A 160 13.11 -12.31 6.58
C ILE A 160 13.83 -13.51 7.16
N LYS A 161 13.58 -13.76 8.46
CA LYS A 161 14.03 -14.96 9.16
C LYS A 161 12.88 -15.96 9.29
N GLU A 162 13.20 -17.20 9.62
CA GLU A 162 12.22 -18.26 9.86
C GLU A 162 11.19 -17.87 10.95
N GLU A 163 11.62 -17.17 12.00
CA GLU A 163 10.74 -16.65 13.05
C GLU A 163 9.76 -15.58 12.53
N ASP A 164 10.21 -14.73 11.59
CA ASP A 164 9.34 -13.73 10.95
C ASP A 164 8.33 -14.45 10.05
N ALA A 165 8.80 -15.42 9.26
CA ALA A 165 7.97 -16.21 8.37
C ALA A 165 6.89 -17.03 9.10
N LEU A 166 7.18 -17.54 10.30
CA LEU A 166 6.18 -18.22 11.14
C LEU A 166 5.06 -17.26 11.57
N LYS A 167 5.40 -16.01 11.90
CA LYS A 167 4.41 -14.97 12.23
C LYS A 167 3.57 -14.59 11.01
N PHE A 168 4.20 -14.51 9.83
CA PHE A 168 3.49 -14.24 8.58
C PHE A 168 2.49 -15.36 8.24
N ALA A 169 2.88 -16.62 8.41
CA ALA A 169 1.96 -17.74 8.24
C ALA A 169 0.75 -17.64 9.19
N ALA A 170 0.98 -17.29 10.47
CA ALA A 170 -0.10 -17.11 11.43
C ALA A 170 -1.03 -15.94 11.06
N ALA A 171 -0.46 -14.80 10.65
CA ALA A 171 -1.23 -13.64 10.19
C ALA A 171 -2.05 -13.97 8.93
N ARG A 172 -1.51 -14.78 8.02
CA ARG A 172 -2.21 -15.26 6.82
C ARG A 172 -3.43 -16.10 7.15
N GLU A 173 -3.34 -17.04 8.09
CA GLU A 173 -4.49 -17.86 8.51
C GLU A 173 -5.57 -17.01 9.18
N VAL A 174 -5.16 -16.04 10.00
CA VAL A 174 -6.07 -15.10 10.67
C VAL A 174 -6.77 -14.20 9.66
N ALA A 175 -6.04 -13.65 8.69
CA ALA A 175 -6.62 -12.86 7.61
C ALA A 175 -7.61 -13.69 6.77
N ALA A 176 -7.24 -14.93 6.41
CA ALA A 176 -8.11 -15.83 5.66
C ALA A 176 -9.39 -16.17 6.42
N ALA A 177 -9.29 -16.45 7.73
CA ALA A 177 -10.45 -16.72 8.59
C ALA A 177 -11.43 -15.54 8.66
N CYS A 178 -10.94 -14.31 8.47
CA CYS A 178 -11.77 -13.10 8.45
C CYS A 178 -12.17 -12.63 7.05
N GLY A 179 -11.80 -13.38 6.00
CA GLY A 179 -12.06 -13.00 4.61
C GLY A 179 -11.22 -11.81 4.13
N TRP A 180 -10.11 -11.52 4.80
CA TRP A 180 -9.18 -10.45 4.42
C TRP A 180 -8.10 -10.97 3.48
N ARG A 181 -7.58 -10.10 2.63
CA ARG A 181 -6.38 -10.39 1.86
C ARG A 181 -5.16 -10.17 2.74
N TYR A 182 -4.12 -10.98 2.55
CA TYR A 182 -2.86 -10.85 3.27
C TYR A 182 -1.68 -10.79 2.31
N SER A 183 -0.76 -9.86 2.55
CA SER A 183 0.48 -9.77 1.79
C SER A 183 1.62 -9.26 2.68
N VAL A 184 2.77 -9.92 2.56
CA VAL A 184 4.04 -9.44 3.11
C VAL A 184 4.78 -8.70 2.00
N VAL A 185 4.92 -7.39 2.13
CA VAL A 185 5.64 -6.52 1.20
C VAL A 185 7.15 -6.67 1.46
N ALA A 186 7.79 -7.53 0.65
CA ALA A 186 9.22 -7.78 0.74
C ALA A 186 10.09 -6.86 -0.11
N GLY A 187 9.45 -6.13 -1.02
CA GLY A 187 10.10 -5.15 -1.88
C GLY A 187 9.13 -4.61 -2.91
N TRP A 188 9.69 -3.95 -3.93
CA TRP A 188 8.95 -3.39 -5.04
C TRP A 188 9.37 -4.07 -6.32
N ARG A 189 8.44 -4.24 -7.26
CA ARG A 189 8.80 -4.62 -8.62
C ARG A 189 9.73 -3.55 -9.23
N PRO A 190 10.57 -3.92 -10.22
CA PRO A 190 11.52 -2.98 -10.81
C PRO A 190 10.86 -1.66 -11.22
N HIS A 191 11.51 -0.55 -10.87
CA HIS A 191 11.11 0.84 -11.14
C HIS A 191 9.87 1.38 -10.42
N VAL A 192 8.96 0.52 -9.94
CA VAL A 192 7.70 0.94 -9.30
C VAL A 192 7.91 1.99 -8.22
N TRP A 193 8.79 1.71 -7.24
CA TRP A 193 9.03 2.66 -6.15
C TRP A 193 9.60 3.99 -6.65
N SER A 194 10.56 3.97 -7.59
CA SER A 194 11.14 5.21 -8.11
C SER A 194 10.13 6.09 -8.84
N VAL A 195 9.15 5.47 -9.53
CA VAL A 195 8.08 6.19 -10.20
C VAL A 195 7.09 6.72 -9.17
N LEU A 196 6.61 5.88 -8.23
CA LEU A 196 5.68 6.30 -7.19
C LEU A 196 6.24 7.41 -6.31
N ASP A 197 7.50 7.32 -5.90
CA ASP A 197 8.18 8.36 -5.13
C ASP A 197 8.16 9.71 -5.87
N HIS A 198 8.48 9.69 -7.17
CA HIS A 198 8.40 10.88 -8.02
C HIS A 198 6.96 11.42 -8.14
N LEU A 199 5.99 10.56 -8.43
CA LEU A 199 4.58 10.95 -8.54
C LEU A 199 4.05 11.54 -7.22
N SER A 200 4.52 11.00 -6.09
CA SER A 200 4.13 11.43 -4.75
C SER A 200 4.45 12.90 -4.47
N SER A 201 5.38 13.51 -5.22
CA SER A 201 5.71 14.94 -5.11
C SER A 201 4.53 15.87 -5.45
N ARG A 202 3.53 15.36 -6.18
CA ARG A 202 2.32 16.11 -6.58
C ARG A 202 1.03 15.50 -6.02
N ARG A 203 1.11 14.72 -4.94
CA ARG A 203 -0.06 14.09 -4.29
C ARG A 203 -1.02 15.05 -3.59
N ARG A 204 -0.52 16.21 -3.17
CA ARG A 204 -1.32 17.19 -2.42
C ARG A 204 -2.27 17.94 -3.34
N PRO A 205 -3.52 18.21 -2.91
CA PRO A 205 -4.42 19.07 -3.65
C PRO A 205 -3.76 20.42 -3.97
N ALA A 206 -3.79 20.80 -5.23
CA ALA A 206 -3.37 22.12 -5.70
C ALA A 206 -4.48 22.75 -6.55
N ARG A 207 -4.50 24.08 -6.65
CA ARG A 207 -5.41 24.78 -7.55
C ARG A 207 -4.85 24.78 -8.96
N ASP A 208 -5.66 24.41 -9.94
CA ASP A 208 -5.31 24.50 -11.36
C ASP A 208 -5.72 25.88 -11.90
N LEU A 209 -4.85 26.87 -11.70
CA LEU A 209 -5.15 28.26 -12.07
C LEU A 209 -5.08 28.52 -13.58
N LEU A 210 -4.42 27.65 -14.34
CA LEU A 210 -4.20 27.81 -15.78
C LEU A 210 -5.05 26.85 -16.62
N GLY A 211 -5.93 26.07 -15.99
CA GLY A 211 -6.74 25.06 -16.68
C GLY A 211 -5.91 23.97 -17.35
N MET A 212 -4.75 23.64 -16.76
CA MET A 212 -3.81 22.64 -17.29
C MET A 212 -4.44 21.26 -17.41
N ARG A 213 -5.34 20.89 -16.48
CA ARG A 213 -6.06 19.62 -16.54
C ARG A 213 -6.83 19.48 -17.85
N GLU A 214 -7.67 20.47 -18.18
CA GLU A 214 -8.48 20.44 -19.41
C GLU A 214 -7.59 20.48 -20.66
N GLN A 215 -6.53 21.29 -20.67
CA GLN A 215 -5.58 21.34 -21.78
C GLN A 215 -4.93 19.96 -22.04
N LEU A 216 -4.44 19.30 -20.98
CA LEU A 216 -3.78 18.00 -21.08
C LEU A 216 -4.75 16.90 -21.55
N LEU A 217 -5.96 16.84 -20.97
CA LEU A 217 -6.97 15.86 -21.34
C LEU A 217 -7.48 16.06 -22.77
N THR A 218 -7.66 17.32 -23.20
CA THR A 218 -8.05 17.66 -24.58
C THR A 218 -6.95 17.28 -25.57
N ALA A 219 -5.69 17.59 -25.26
CA ALA A 219 -4.55 17.28 -26.11
C ALA A 219 -4.42 15.77 -26.37
N ILE A 220 -4.49 14.95 -25.32
CA ILE A 220 -4.45 13.48 -25.45
C ILE A 220 -5.68 12.96 -26.22
N SER A 221 -6.88 13.45 -25.91
CA SER A 221 -8.12 12.93 -26.49
C SER A 221 -8.19 13.15 -28.01
N GLY A 222 -7.52 14.19 -28.52
CA GLY A 222 -7.40 14.48 -29.95
C GLY A 222 -6.39 13.60 -30.70
N GLN A 223 -5.57 12.80 -30.00
CA GLN A 223 -4.56 11.95 -30.64
C GLN A 223 -5.10 10.57 -31.02
N LYS A 224 -4.59 10.03 -32.13
CA LYS A 224 -4.86 8.65 -32.54
C LYS A 224 -4.32 7.69 -31.47
N GLY A 225 -5.22 6.93 -30.85
CA GLY A 225 -4.87 5.99 -29.78
C GLY A 225 -4.83 6.62 -28.38
N GLN A 226 -5.21 7.90 -28.24
CA GLN A 226 -5.34 8.60 -26.95
C GLN A 226 -4.09 8.49 -26.07
N ALA A 227 -2.92 8.61 -26.71
CA ALA A 227 -1.64 8.53 -26.04
C ALA A 227 -0.63 9.49 -26.66
N MET A 228 0.25 10.04 -25.81
CA MET A 228 1.32 10.97 -26.18
C MET A 228 2.56 10.69 -25.34
N THR A 229 3.74 11.07 -25.82
CA THR A 229 4.92 11.05 -24.93
C THR A 229 4.75 12.12 -23.84
N PHE A 230 5.38 11.90 -22.68
CA PHE A 230 5.37 12.86 -21.57
C PHE A 230 5.83 14.26 -22.04
N SER A 231 6.84 14.32 -22.91
CA SER A 231 7.34 15.59 -23.45
C SER A 231 6.32 16.24 -24.36
N ASP A 232 5.81 15.53 -25.36
CA ASP A 232 4.87 16.11 -26.33
C ASP A 232 3.58 16.58 -25.66
N LEU A 233 3.10 15.82 -24.66
CA LEU A 233 1.95 16.19 -23.86
C LEU A 233 2.19 17.49 -23.07
N ALA A 234 3.40 17.67 -22.53
CA ALA A 234 3.74 18.90 -21.84
C ALA A 234 3.87 20.08 -22.80
N GLU A 235 4.47 19.88 -23.97
CA GLU A 235 4.61 20.93 -25.00
C GLU A 235 3.26 21.34 -25.60
N ALA A 236 2.23 20.50 -25.50
CA ALA A 236 0.87 20.83 -25.93
C ALA A 236 0.12 21.79 -25.00
N THR A 237 0.67 22.14 -23.83
CA THR A 237 0.04 23.10 -22.91
C THR A 237 0.55 24.53 -23.10
N SER A 238 -0.21 25.51 -22.61
CA SER A 238 0.15 26.93 -22.71
C SER A 238 1.43 27.29 -21.94
N VAL A 239 1.81 26.50 -20.92
CA VAL A 239 3.04 26.67 -20.14
C VAL A 239 3.65 25.28 -19.86
N PRO A 240 4.61 24.80 -20.68
CA PRO A 240 5.09 23.43 -20.61
C PRO A 240 5.66 23.01 -19.24
N SER A 241 6.35 23.90 -18.52
CA SER A 241 6.88 23.62 -17.18
C SER A 241 5.78 23.33 -16.15
N VAL A 242 4.66 24.04 -16.24
CA VAL A 242 3.46 23.82 -15.40
C VAL A 242 2.67 22.61 -15.90
N GLY A 243 2.64 22.38 -17.22
CA GLY A 243 2.12 21.17 -17.85
C GLY A 243 2.76 19.91 -17.28
N ARG A 244 4.09 19.85 -17.23
CA ARG A 244 4.84 18.71 -16.64
C ARG A 244 4.42 18.42 -15.20
N ALA A 245 4.29 19.46 -14.37
CA ALA A 245 3.86 19.29 -12.98
C ALA A 245 2.42 18.76 -12.88
N ASN A 246 1.53 19.18 -13.79
CA ASN A 246 0.16 18.70 -13.83
C ASN A 246 0.04 17.28 -14.42
N ILE A 247 0.90 16.87 -15.36
CA ILE A 247 0.98 15.48 -15.80
C ILE A 247 1.28 14.58 -14.61
N VAL A 248 2.33 14.88 -13.84
CA VAL A 248 2.70 14.11 -12.63
C VAL A 248 1.54 14.02 -11.63
N ARG A 249 0.80 15.13 -11.47
CA ARG A 249 -0.40 15.16 -10.63
C ARG A 249 -1.52 14.25 -11.14
N LEU A 250 -1.87 14.34 -12.42
CA LEU A 250 -2.93 13.53 -13.02
C LEU A 250 -2.57 12.05 -13.04
N LEU A 251 -1.29 11.71 -13.21
CA LEU A 251 -0.76 10.36 -13.04
C LEU A 251 -0.94 9.85 -11.60
N TRP A 252 -0.59 10.67 -10.59
CA TRP A 252 -0.82 10.29 -9.19
C TRP A 252 -2.30 10.03 -8.90
N HIS A 253 -3.19 10.89 -9.41
CA HIS A 253 -4.62 10.69 -9.27
C HIS A 253 -5.20 9.66 -10.25
N ARG A 254 -4.40 8.97 -11.08
CA ARG A 254 -4.89 7.98 -12.05
C ARG A 254 -5.96 8.54 -13.00
N GLU A 255 -5.90 9.84 -13.29
CA GLU A 255 -6.66 10.49 -14.36
C GLU A 255 -5.92 10.39 -15.71
N LEU A 256 -4.62 10.11 -15.65
CA LEU A 256 -3.79 9.68 -16.76
C LEU A 256 -3.09 8.37 -16.38
N GLY A 257 -2.72 7.59 -17.38
CA GLY A 257 -2.00 6.33 -17.23
C GLY A 257 -0.54 6.41 -17.68
N VAL A 258 0.33 5.65 -17.02
CA VAL A 258 1.74 5.42 -17.37
C VAL A 258 2.17 4.01 -16.95
N ASP A 259 3.22 3.45 -17.56
CA ASP A 259 3.79 2.18 -17.14
C ASP A 259 4.68 2.37 -15.90
N LEU A 260 4.25 1.86 -14.74
CA LEU A 260 5.02 1.88 -13.49
C LEU A 260 6.19 0.88 -13.50
N GLY A 261 6.19 -0.09 -14.43
CA GLY A 261 7.25 -1.10 -14.57
C GLY A 261 8.46 -0.63 -15.39
N SER A 262 8.50 0.66 -15.75
CA SER A 262 9.55 1.28 -16.54
C SER A 262 9.89 2.66 -15.96
N PRO A 263 11.15 3.16 -16.09
CA PRO A 263 11.50 4.49 -15.61
C PRO A 263 10.67 5.59 -16.31
N LEU A 264 10.22 6.59 -15.55
CA LEU A 264 9.56 7.77 -16.10
C LEU A 264 10.60 8.66 -16.83
N ARG A 265 10.39 8.88 -18.13
CA ARG A 265 11.26 9.64 -19.04
C ARG A 265 10.44 10.59 -19.90
N HIS A 266 11.10 11.50 -20.60
CA HIS A 266 10.45 12.38 -21.60
C HIS A 266 9.74 11.59 -22.70
N SER A 267 10.28 10.43 -23.07
CA SER A 267 9.70 9.53 -24.06
C SER A 267 8.70 8.52 -23.48
N SER A 268 8.41 8.56 -22.17
CA SER A 268 7.40 7.68 -21.57
C SER A 268 6.03 7.99 -22.18
N LEU A 269 5.33 6.95 -22.61
CA LEU A 269 3.98 7.08 -23.14
C LEU A 269 2.99 7.30 -21.99
N ILE A 270 2.17 8.34 -22.14
CA ILE A 270 1.07 8.71 -21.25
C ILE A 270 -0.24 8.51 -22.02
N TRP A 271 -1.24 7.91 -21.39
CA TRP A 271 -2.54 7.63 -22.01
C TRP A 271 -3.72 8.17 -21.20
N ALA A 272 -4.85 8.38 -21.87
CA ALA A 272 -6.14 8.66 -21.22
C ALA A 272 -6.67 7.40 -20.51
N VAL A 273 -7.32 7.61 -19.36
CA VAL A 273 -7.98 6.58 -18.55
C VAL A 273 -9.49 6.62 -18.76
#